data_AF-A0A2U3QVU6-F1
#
_entry.id   AF-A0A2U3QVU6-F1
#
_cell.length_a   1.000
_cell.length_b   1.000
_cell.length_c   1.000
_cell.angle_alpha   90.00
_cell.angle_beta   90.00
_cell.angle_gamma   90.00
#
_symmetry.space_group_name_H-M   'P 1'
#
loop_
_entity.id
_entity.type
_entity.pdbx_description
1 polymer ?
#
loop_
_entity_poly.entity_id
_entity_poly.type
_entity_poly.pdbx_seq_one_letter_code
_entity_poly.pdbx_strand_id
1 'polypeptide(L)'
;MGRFLHVLCGEATPLIRDFALLALYTRARKSNVLEMEWDNIDFERKIWHIPKTKNGRAQNIPLTNEIIEILQARKLTSKSKWVLPSDSSKS
;
A
#
# COMPACT_ATOMS: atom_id res chain seq x y z
N MET A 1 -15.80 3.45 -15.28
CA MET A 1 -14.41 3.42 -14.74
C MET A 1 -13.65 4.63 -15.27
N GLY A 2 -13.09 5.46 -14.39
CA GLY A 2 -12.47 6.74 -14.78
C GLY A 2 -11.16 6.58 -15.57
N ARG A 3 -10.83 7.59 -16.41
CA ARG A 3 -9.65 7.61 -17.29
C ARG A 3 -8.33 7.34 -16.55
N PHE A 4 -8.22 7.81 -15.31
CA PHE A 4 -7.03 7.60 -14.47
C PHE A 4 -6.76 6.11 -14.17
N LEU A 5 -7.79 5.35 -13.79
CA LEU A 5 -7.64 3.92 -13.51
C LEU A 5 -7.31 3.13 -14.77
N HIS A 6 -7.86 3.55 -15.92
CA HIS A 6 -7.55 2.92 -17.21
C HIS A 6 -6.06 3.02 -17.56
N VAL A 7 -5.46 4.21 -17.41
CA VAL A 7 -4.02 4.42 -17.64
C VAL A 7 -3.17 3.59 -16.67
N LEU A 8 -3.53 3.55 -15.38
CA LEU A 8 -2.82 2.75 -14.39
C LEU A 8 -2.87 1.24 -14.69
N CYS A 9 -3.98 0.73 -15.23
CA CYS A 9 -4.09 -0.66 -15.61
C CYS A 9 -3.40 -1.00 -16.95
N GLY A 10 -3.21 -0.03 -17.84
CA GLY A 10 -2.67 -0.25 -19.19
C GLY A 10 -1.16 -0.03 -19.33
N GLU A 11 -0.61 1.03 -18.74
CA GLU A 11 0.76 1.48 -19.05
C GLU A 11 1.70 1.55 -17.83
N ALA A 12 1.17 1.51 -16.61
CA ALA A 12 1.98 1.60 -15.41
C ALA A 12 2.59 0.24 -15.02
N THR A 13 3.82 0.26 -14.49
CA THR A 13 4.38 -0.94 -13.86
C THR A 13 3.51 -1.36 -12.66
N PRO A 14 3.45 -2.66 -12.30
CA PRO A 14 2.66 -3.11 -11.16
C PRO A 14 2.97 -2.36 -9.86
N LEU A 15 4.24 -1.98 -9.65
CA LEU A 15 4.65 -1.20 -8.49
C LEU A 15 4.03 0.21 -8.49
N ILE A 16 4.08 0.92 -9.61
CA ILE A 16 3.51 2.26 -9.74
C ILE A 16 1.98 2.22 -9.64
N ARG A 17 1.35 1.25 -10.32
CA ARG A 17 -0.09 1.01 -10.27
C ARG A 17 -0.56 0.80 -8.83
N ASP A 18 0.07 -0.14 -8.12
CA ASP A 18 -0.35 -0.51 -6.77
C ASP A 18 -0.06 0.63 -5.78
N PHE A 19 1.05 1.35 -5.92
CA PHE A 19 1.31 2.57 -5.16
C PHE A 19 0.20 3.62 -5.36
N ALA A 20 -0.19 3.87 -6.60
CA ALA A 20 -1.22 4.87 -6.92
C ALA A 20 -2.60 4.47 -6.35
N LEU A 21 -2.96 3.18 -6.45
CA LEU A 21 -4.19 2.65 -5.86
C LEU A 21 -4.16 2.76 -4.33
N LEU A 22 -3.09 2.30 -3.68
CA LEU A 22 -2.93 2.41 -2.23
C LEU A 22 -3.03 3.86 -1.76
N ALA A 23 -2.33 4.80 -2.41
CA ALA A 23 -2.39 6.21 -2.07
C ALA A 23 -3.80 6.81 -2.26
N LEU A 24 -4.51 6.42 -3.33
CA LEU A 24 -5.85 6.92 -3.62
C LEU A 24 -6.89 6.43 -2.61
N TYR A 25 -6.92 5.13 -2.34
CA TYR A 25 -7.94 4.52 -1.48
C TYR A 25 -7.68 4.76 0.02
N THR A 26 -6.41 4.76 0.45
CA THR A 26 -6.09 5.00 1.87
C THR A 26 -6.09 6.48 2.23
N ARG A 27 -5.94 7.38 1.24
CA ARG A 27 -5.68 8.81 1.43
C ARG A 27 -4.50 9.08 2.39
N ALA A 28 -3.63 8.10 2.58
CA ALA A 28 -2.46 8.28 3.44
C ALA A 28 -1.43 9.19 2.76
N ARG A 29 -0.55 9.78 3.56
CA ARG A 29 0.58 10.55 3.02
C ARG A 29 1.46 9.62 2.18
N LYS A 30 2.01 10.16 1.09
CA LYS A 30 2.94 9.43 0.21
C LYS A 30 4.04 8.69 0.99
N SER A 31 4.67 9.34 1.97
CA SER A 31 5.72 8.72 2.80
C SER A 31 5.21 7.48 3.53
N ASN A 32 4.05 7.57 4.18
CA ASN A 32 3.47 6.45 4.91
C ASN A 32 3.19 5.26 3.97
N VAL A 33 2.69 5.52 2.75
CA VAL A 33 2.43 4.45 1.78
C VAL A 33 3.72 3.79 1.32
N LEU A 34 4.77 4.58 1.10
CA LEU A 34 6.10 4.07 0.71
C LEU A 34 6.79 3.30 1.85
N GLU A 35 6.51 3.67 3.10
CA GLU A 35 7.03 3.03 4.32
C GLU A 35 6.03 1.99 4.89
N MET A 36 5.08 1.52 4.10
CA MET A 36 4.11 0.52 4.55
C MET A 36 4.79 -0.83 4.74
N GLU A 37 4.72 -1.36 5.97
CA GLU A 37 5.24 -2.69 6.34
C GLU A 37 4.11 -3.73 6.42
N TRP A 38 4.43 -4.99 6.12
CA TRP A 38 3.45 -6.07 6.25
C TRP A 38 2.96 -6.26 7.70
N ASP A 39 3.83 -6.05 8.68
CA ASP A 39 3.53 -6.20 10.12
C ASP A 39 2.56 -5.13 10.63
N ASN A 40 2.28 -4.11 9.83
CA ASN A 40 1.34 -3.05 10.13
C ASN A 40 -0.06 -3.33 9.55
N ILE A 41 -0.26 -4.45 8.86
CA ILE A 41 -1.52 -4.79 8.19
C ILE A 41 -2.18 -5.96 8.90
N ASP A 42 -3.34 -5.68 9.47
CA ASP A 42 -4.27 -6.70 9.95
C ASP A 42 -5.20 -7.08 8.80
N PHE A 43 -4.93 -8.21 8.15
CA PHE A 43 -5.72 -8.71 7.03
C PHE A 43 -7.09 -9.23 7.44
N GLU A 44 -7.26 -9.71 8.68
CA GLU A 44 -8.54 -10.21 9.18
C GLU A 44 -9.49 -9.05 9.45
N ARG A 45 -9.00 -8.03 10.18
CA ARG A 45 -9.78 -6.82 10.50
C ARG A 45 -9.80 -5.81 9.36
N LYS A 46 -8.99 -6.02 8.32
CA LYS A 46 -8.81 -5.11 7.18
C LYS A 46 -8.40 -3.71 7.63
N ILE A 47 -7.38 -3.64 8.48
CA ILE A 47 -6.86 -2.39 9.04
C ILE A 47 -5.39 -2.28 8.72
N TRP A 48 -4.98 -1.10 8.24
CA TRP A 48 -3.58 -0.69 8.23
C TRP A 48 -3.30 0.25 9.41
N HIS A 49 -2.41 -0.19 10.30
CA HIS A 49 -1.93 0.59 11.43
C HIS A 49 -0.69 1.39 11.08
N ILE A 50 -0.76 2.71 11.13
CA ILE A 50 0.39 3.60 10.91
C ILE A 50 0.94 4.01 12.28
N PRO A 51 2.11 3.48 12.72
CA PRO A 51 2.59 3.66 14.09
C PRO A 51 3.06 5.09 14.37
N LYS A 52 3.62 5.77 13.37
CA LYS A 52 4.00 7.19 13.45
C LYS A 52 3.49 7.93 12.23
N THR A 53 2.69 8.96 12.44
CA THR A 53 2.39 9.96 11.41
C THR A 53 3.27 11.19 11.58
N LYS A 54 3.29 12.05 10.57
CA LYS A 54 4.01 13.35 10.59
C LYS A 54 3.75 14.19 11.85
N ASN A 55 2.59 14.04 12.49
CA ASN A 55 2.21 14.80 13.70
C ASN A 55 2.34 13.97 14.99
N GLY A 56 3.06 12.85 14.96
CA GLY A 56 3.36 12.03 16.14
C GLY A 56 2.21 11.16 16.67
N ARG A 57 1.05 11.14 15.99
CA ARG A 57 -0.10 10.30 16.39
C ARG A 57 -0.19 9.06 15.52
N ALA A 58 -0.38 7.90 16.14
CA ALA A 58 -0.71 6.68 15.40
C ALA A 58 -2.09 6.81 14.75
N GLN A 59 -2.29 6.15 13.61
CA GLN A 59 -3.55 6.18 12.88
C GLN A 59 -3.90 4.78 12.36
N ASN A 60 -5.16 4.37 12.52
CA ASN A 60 -5.70 3.19 11.86
C ASN A 60 -6.47 3.62 10.60
N ILE A 61 -6.18 2.99 9.48
CA ILE A 61 -6.88 3.20 8.21
C ILE A 61 -7.64 1.91 7.86
N PRO A 62 -8.98 1.95 7.73
CA PRO A 62 -9.72 0.81 7.22
C PRO A 62 -9.39 0.59 5.74
N LEU A 63 -9.22 -0.67 5.36
CA LEU A 63 -8.89 -1.10 4.01
C LEU A 63 -10.14 -1.68 3.34
N THR A 64 -10.39 -1.27 2.10
CA THR A 64 -11.46 -1.84 1.30
C THR A 64 -11.08 -3.24 0.81
N ASN A 65 -12.06 -4.02 0.35
CA ASN A 65 -11.80 -5.36 -0.19
C ASN A 65 -10.84 -5.31 -1.37
N GLU A 66 -10.97 -4.32 -2.25
CA GLU A 66 -10.11 -4.14 -3.42
C GLU A 66 -8.64 -3.91 -3.00
N ILE A 67 -8.42 -3.16 -1.92
CA ILE A 67 -7.06 -2.95 -1.39
C ILE A 67 -6.53 -4.22 -0.74
N ILE A 68 -7.36 -4.99 -0.04
CA ILE A 68 -6.94 -6.28 0.54
C ILE A 68 -6.51 -7.25 -0.56
N GLU A 69 -7.24 -7.34 -1.66
CA GLU A 69 -6.89 -8.19 -2.80
C GLU A 69 -5.52 -7.79 -3.40
N ILE A 70 -5.27 -6.50 -3.61
CA ILE A 70 -3.98 -5.99 -4.08
C ILE A 70 -2.86 -6.35 -3.10
N LEU A 71 -3.08 -6.12 -1.79
CA LEU A 71 -2.11 -6.40 -0.76
C LEU A 71 -1.79 -7.89 -0.65
N GLN A 72 -2.80 -8.76 -0.73
CA GLN A 72 -2.62 -10.22 -0.73
C GLN A 72 -1.83 -10.69 -1.95
N ALA A 73 -2.18 -10.22 -3.16
CA ALA A 73 -1.48 -10.57 -4.38
C ALA A 73 0.01 -10.17 -4.33
N ARG A 74 0.31 -8.97 -3.80
CA ARG A 74 1.69 -8.51 -3.57
C ARG A 74 2.40 -9.36 -2.51
N LYS A 75 1.73 -9.71 -1.41
CA LYS A 75 2.33 -10.48 -0.31
C LYS A 75 2.78 -11.88 -0.75
N LEU A 76 2.04 -12.53 -1.66
CA LEU A 76 2.40 -13.85 -2.19
C LEU A 76 3.76 -13.90 -2.90
N THR A 77 4.21 -12.77 -3.46
CA THR A 77 5.47 -12.68 -4.21
C THR A 77 6.55 -11.90 -3.48
N SER A 78 6.21 -11.29 -2.34
CA SER A 78 7.14 -10.45 -1.59
C SER A 78 8.07 -11.28 -0.71
N LYS A 79 9.35 -10.93 -0.73
CA LYS A 79 10.38 -11.40 0.22
C LYS A 79 10.88 -10.27 1.12
N SER A 80 10.30 -9.07 0.99
CA SER A 80 10.72 -7.87 1.70
C SER A 80 9.78 -7.59 2.87
N LYS A 81 10.30 -6.94 3.91
CA LYS A 81 9.51 -6.34 4.99
C LYS A 81 8.48 -5.33 4.49
N TRP A 82 8.80 -4.65 3.39
CA TRP A 82 8.01 -3.55 2.83
C TRP A 82 6.98 -4.04 1.81
N VAL A 83 5.82 -3.38 1.78
CA VAL A 83 4.76 -3.61 0.77
C VAL A 83 5.20 -3.14 -0.62
N LEU A 84 5.92 -2.02 -0.66
CA LEU A 84 6.48 -1.41 -1.86
C LEU A 84 8.01 -1.37 -1.74
N PRO A 85 8.72 -2.48 -2.03
CA PRO A 85 10.17 -2.53 -1.88
C PRO A 85 10.86 -1.61 -2.90
N SER A 86 11.89 -0.89 -2.45
CA SER A 86 12.86 -0.22 -3.33
C SER A 86 14.07 -1.13 -3.61
N ASP A 87 14.82 -0.86 -4.67
CA ASP A 87 16.08 -1.57 -4.92
C ASP A 87 17.12 -1.39 -3.80
N SER A 88 17.05 -0.26 -3.07
CA SER A 88 17.87 -0.02 -1.88
C SER A 88 17.42 -0.77 -0.63
N SER A 89 16.21 -1.34 -0.62
CA SER A 89 15.66 -2.09 0.52
C SER A 89 16.04 -3.58 0.50
N LYS A 90 16.92 -4.00 -0.41
CA LYS A 90 17.59 -5.30 -0.38
C LYS A 90 18.71 -5.25 0.67
N SER A 91 18.36 -5.40 1.95
CA SER A 91 19.29 -5.71 3.03
C SER A 91 18.69 -6.80 3.89
#